data_AF-U1QJD9-F1
#
_entry.id   AF-U1QJD9-F1
#
_cell.length_a   1.000
_cell.length_b   1.000
_cell.length_c   1.000
_cell.angle_alpha   90.00
_cell.angle_beta   90.00
_cell.angle_gamma   90.00
#
_symmetry.space_group_name_H-M   'P 1'
#
loop_
_entity.id
_entity.type
_entity.pdbx_description
1 polymer ?
#
loop_
_entity_poly.entity_id
_entity_poly.type
_entity_poly.pdbx_seq_one_letter_code
_entity_poly.pdbx_strand_id
1 'polypeptide(L)'
;MIIGNPGIYDSEGCFSNFAIQIDRILNTDNFSINLCIDMSIFPSHLPYNKASYLIEFFDPKLDIFSVVNDELFSLPDRALMKKLMEKGFAFIYSIEQLIKNNEIDGKLFIEDEEILFDKLDRVGQTESINPYLWEIDYMEYINMGYYPFIVNSSKGFSKVVIIFNKRRNYDIDYIEDRLLFSEYLPKDNIGFFDNDFWGVKISCIKTDDLHLIISKIYSLLNQFVND
;
A
#
# COMPACT_ATOMS: atom_id res chain seq x y z
N MET A 1 12.94 -3.08 -16.64
CA MET A 1 12.09 -2.43 -17.68
C MET A 1 11.10 -1.50 -16.99
N ILE A 2 10.77 -0.34 -17.57
CA ILE A 2 9.75 0.56 -17.01
C ILE A 2 8.55 0.55 -17.97
N ILE A 3 7.34 0.27 -17.43
CA ILE A 3 6.08 0.28 -18.18
C ILE A 3 5.18 1.39 -17.65
N GLY A 4 4.81 2.34 -18.51
CA GLY A 4 4.08 3.55 -18.14
C GLY A 4 4.97 4.79 -18.24
N ASN A 5 4.59 5.87 -17.56
CA ASN A 5 5.35 7.10 -17.54
C ASN A 5 5.56 7.58 -16.09
N PRO A 6 6.79 7.55 -15.57
CA PRO A 6 7.05 7.84 -14.16
C PRO A 6 6.98 9.34 -13.81
N GLY A 7 6.60 10.24 -14.72
CA GLY A 7 6.55 11.68 -14.48
C GLY A 7 7.45 12.50 -15.42
N ILE A 8 7.62 12.05 -16.67
CA ILE A 8 8.37 12.76 -17.71
C ILE A 8 7.38 13.20 -18.78
N TYR A 9 7.55 14.36 -19.41
CA TYR A 9 6.73 14.70 -20.57
C TYR A 9 7.03 13.73 -21.72
N ASP A 10 6.01 13.11 -22.28
CA ASP A 10 6.20 12.35 -23.51
C ASP A 10 6.36 13.27 -24.74
N SER A 11 6.63 12.67 -25.89
CA SER A 11 6.83 13.41 -27.15
C SER A 11 5.61 14.22 -27.60
N GLU A 12 4.44 13.94 -27.05
CA GLU A 12 3.18 14.64 -27.34
C GLU A 12 2.86 15.71 -26.27
N GLY A 13 3.74 15.88 -25.27
CA GLY A 13 3.55 16.78 -24.15
C GLY A 13 2.54 16.26 -23.11
N CYS A 14 2.11 15.00 -23.22
CA CYS A 14 1.27 14.36 -22.21
C CYS A 14 2.12 13.99 -20.99
N PHE A 15 1.52 14.22 -19.81
CA PHE A 15 2.13 13.96 -18.53
C PHE A 15 1.27 12.95 -17.77
N SER A 16 1.86 11.81 -17.42
CA SER A 16 1.38 10.97 -16.33
C SER A 16 2.54 10.70 -15.39
N ASN A 17 2.21 10.40 -14.15
CA ASN A 17 3.18 10.22 -13.07
C ASN A 17 3.08 8.83 -12.45
N PHE A 18 2.72 7.82 -13.23
CA PHE A 18 2.72 6.43 -12.81
C PHE A 18 3.35 5.51 -13.85
N ALA A 19 4.28 4.70 -13.37
CA ALA A 19 4.83 3.57 -14.08
C ALA A 19 5.09 2.42 -13.11
N ILE A 20 5.35 1.25 -13.67
CA ILE A 20 5.83 0.08 -12.93
C ILE A 20 7.19 -0.28 -13.49
N GLN A 21 8.19 -0.30 -12.63
CA GLN A 21 9.48 -0.88 -12.92
C GLN A 21 9.39 -2.38 -12.64
N ILE A 22 9.72 -3.19 -13.64
CA ILE A 22 9.79 -4.65 -13.54
C ILE A 22 11.13 -5.14 -14.10
N ASP A 23 11.91 -5.83 -13.27
CA ASP A 23 13.24 -6.30 -13.63
C ASP A 23 13.39 -7.80 -13.33
N ARG A 24 13.83 -8.56 -14.33
CA ARG A 24 14.16 -9.98 -14.12
C ARG A 24 15.45 -10.09 -13.32
N ILE A 25 15.44 -10.88 -12.25
CA ILE A 25 16.63 -11.13 -11.44
C ILE A 25 17.48 -12.20 -12.13
N LEU A 26 18.52 -11.76 -12.84
CA LEU A 26 19.50 -12.63 -13.52
C LEU A 26 18.79 -13.67 -14.43
N ASN A 27 19.35 -14.88 -14.52
CA ASN A 27 18.79 -16.01 -15.28
C ASN A 27 17.80 -16.84 -14.42
N THR A 28 17.03 -16.19 -13.54
CA THR A 28 16.03 -16.86 -12.69
C THR A 28 14.62 -16.48 -13.13
N ASP A 29 13.61 -17.15 -12.58
CA ASP A 29 12.19 -16.80 -12.79
C ASP A 29 11.68 -15.80 -11.76
N ASN A 30 12.59 -15.16 -11.02
CA ASN A 30 12.26 -14.09 -10.09
C ASN A 30 12.24 -12.74 -10.80
N PHE A 31 11.26 -11.93 -10.45
CA PHE A 31 11.11 -10.56 -10.89
C PHE A 31 11.07 -9.64 -9.70
N SER A 32 11.73 -8.49 -9.84
CA SER A 32 11.49 -7.35 -8.99
C SER A 32 10.43 -6.45 -9.60
N ILE A 33 9.52 -5.96 -8.76
CA ILE A 33 8.45 -5.06 -9.14
C ILE A 33 8.44 -3.88 -8.18
N ASN A 34 8.59 -2.68 -8.72
CA ASN A 34 8.44 -1.43 -7.97
C ASN A 34 7.44 -0.51 -8.67
N LEU A 35 6.63 0.18 -7.87
CA LEU A 35 5.75 1.25 -8.32
C LEU A 35 6.54 2.56 -8.41
N CYS A 36 6.40 3.27 -9.52
CA CYS A 36 7.04 4.56 -9.74
C CYS A 36 5.98 5.66 -9.75
N ILE A 37 6.02 6.57 -8.75
CA ILE A 37 5.13 7.74 -8.67
C ILE A 37 5.98 9.01 -8.55
N ASP A 38 5.79 9.97 -9.46
CA ASP A 38 6.58 11.21 -9.51
C ASP A 38 8.09 10.95 -9.41
N MET A 39 8.60 10.04 -10.24
CA MET A 39 9.99 9.60 -10.27
C MET A 39 10.51 8.94 -8.97
N SER A 40 9.66 8.79 -7.96
CA SER A 40 9.97 8.09 -6.71
C SER A 40 9.59 6.62 -6.83
N ILE A 41 10.43 5.74 -6.32
CA ILE A 41 10.28 4.27 -6.44
C ILE A 41 9.80 3.70 -5.11
N PHE A 42 8.79 2.83 -5.16
CA PHE A 42 8.16 2.21 -4.01
C PHE A 42 7.98 0.71 -4.22
N PRO A 43 8.46 -0.13 -3.28
CA PRO A 43 9.34 0.24 -2.18
C PRO A 43 10.72 0.73 -2.68
N SER A 44 11.54 1.34 -1.82
CA SER A 44 12.88 1.80 -2.21
C SER A 44 13.93 0.69 -2.28
N HIS A 45 13.67 -0.47 -1.66
CA HIS A 45 14.49 -1.66 -1.83
C HIS A 45 14.12 -2.40 -3.12
N LEU A 46 14.79 -3.53 -3.38
CA LEU A 46 14.53 -4.39 -4.53
C LEU A 46 13.64 -5.57 -4.09
N PRO A 47 12.31 -5.41 -4.03
CA PRO A 47 11.41 -6.50 -3.68
C PRO A 47 11.46 -7.52 -4.83
N TYR A 48 11.55 -8.81 -4.57
CA TYR A 48 11.53 -9.78 -5.65
C TYR A 48 10.81 -11.07 -5.27
N ASN A 49 10.13 -11.66 -6.25
CA ASN A 49 9.49 -12.96 -6.08
C ASN A 49 9.37 -13.68 -7.42
N LYS A 50 8.98 -14.95 -7.39
CA LYS A 50 8.75 -15.76 -8.59
C LYS A 50 7.63 -15.16 -9.43
N ALA A 51 7.78 -15.24 -10.75
CA ALA A 51 6.76 -14.79 -11.69
C ALA A 51 5.38 -15.43 -11.41
N SER A 52 5.37 -16.72 -11.04
CA SER A 52 4.15 -17.46 -10.72
C SER A 52 3.43 -16.97 -9.48
N TYR A 53 4.13 -16.34 -8.55
CA TYR A 53 3.51 -15.70 -7.38
C TYR A 53 3.00 -14.31 -7.73
N LEU A 54 3.78 -13.55 -8.51
CA LEU A 54 3.44 -12.17 -8.84
C LEU A 54 2.26 -12.06 -9.82
N ILE A 55 2.13 -13.00 -10.76
CA ILE A 55 1.16 -12.92 -11.86
C ILE A 55 -0.29 -12.70 -11.40
N GLU A 56 -0.69 -13.32 -10.29
CA GLU A 56 -2.06 -13.24 -9.77
C GLU A 56 -2.42 -11.82 -9.36
N PHE A 57 -1.46 -11.03 -8.86
CA PHE A 57 -1.68 -9.64 -8.45
C PHE A 57 -1.76 -8.66 -9.64
N PHE A 58 -1.41 -9.11 -10.84
CA PHE A 58 -1.45 -8.30 -12.05
C PHE A 58 -2.50 -8.79 -13.05
N ASP A 59 -3.40 -9.72 -12.69
CA ASP A 59 -4.49 -10.09 -13.60
C ASP A 59 -5.38 -8.86 -13.88
N PRO A 60 -5.50 -8.41 -15.15
CA PRO A 60 -6.35 -7.26 -15.50
C PRO A 60 -7.82 -7.43 -15.10
N LYS A 61 -8.26 -8.66 -14.80
CA LYS A 61 -9.62 -8.99 -14.34
C LYS A 61 -9.82 -8.84 -12.83
N LEU A 62 -8.78 -8.53 -12.06
CA LEU A 62 -8.95 -8.30 -10.62
C LEU A 62 -9.95 -7.18 -10.35
N ASP A 63 -10.86 -7.42 -9.41
CA ASP A 63 -11.94 -6.49 -9.07
C ASP A 63 -11.42 -5.10 -8.68
N ILE A 64 -10.25 -5.02 -8.04
CA ILE A 64 -9.61 -3.76 -7.64
C ILE A 64 -9.45 -2.75 -8.79
N PHE A 65 -9.30 -3.22 -10.04
CA PHE A 65 -9.20 -2.34 -11.20
C PHE A 65 -10.56 -1.86 -11.73
N SER A 66 -11.67 -2.37 -11.18
CA SER A 66 -13.04 -2.05 -11.60
C SER A 66 -13.92 -1.47 -10.48
N VAL A 67 -13.55 -1.64 -9.20
CA VAL A 67 -14.32 -1.10 -8.07
C VAL A 67 -14.27 0.43 -8.10
N VAL A 68 -15.41 1.05 -8.40
CA VAL A 68 -15.60 2.50 -8.44
C VAL A 68 -16.03 3.04 -7.07
N ASN A 69 -15.41 4.14 -6.64
CA ASN A 69 -15.86 4.91 -5.49
C ASN A 69 -15.52 6.40 -5.65
N ASP A 70 -16.45 7.16 -6.22
CA ASP A 70 -16.26 8.58 -6.48
C ASP A 70 -16.12 9.44 -5.21
N GLU A 71 -16.78 9.05 -4.11
CA GLU A 71 -16.66 9.74 -2.83
C GLU A 71 -15.23 9.64 -2.30
N LEU A 72 -14.70 8.41 -2.23
CA LEU A 72 -13.33 8.14 -1.82
C LEU A 72 -12.33 8.80 -2.79
N PHE A 73 -12.58 8.72 -4.09
CA PHE A 73 -11.75 9.35 -5.12
C PHE A 73 -11.65 10.87 -4.94
N SER A 74 -12.73 11.54 -4.54
CA SER A 74 -12.76 12.99 -4.37
C SER A 74 -12.01 13.51 -3.14
N LEU A 75 -11.65 12.62 -2.20
CA LEU A 75 -11.00 13.03 -0.97
C LEU A 75 -9.59 13.61 -1.23
N PRO A 76 -9.20 14.64 -0.45
CA PRO A 76 -7.81 15.08 -0.36
C PRO A 76 -6.90 13.94 0.11
N ASP A 77 -5.65 13.94 -0.33
CA ASP A 77 -4.66 12.87 -0.11
C ASP A 77 -4.62 12.36 1.34
N ARG A 78 -4.64 13.28 2.31
CA ARG A 78 -4.58 12.91 3.73
C ARG A 78 -5.85 12.24 4.23
N ALA A 79 -7.02 12.72 3.82
CA ALA A 79 -8.29 12.14 4.20
C ALA A 79 -8.47 10.77 3.51
N LEU A 80 -8.05 10.66 2.25
CA LEU A 80 -8.01 9.43 1.49
C LEU A 80 -7.14 8.38 2.18
N MET A 81 -5.91 8.74 2.54
CA MET A 81 -4.99 7.86 3.27
C MET A 81 -5.64 7.29 4.54
N LYS A 82 -6.21 8.16 5.39
CA LYS A 82 -6.88 7.72 6.63
C LYS A 82 -8.05 6.77 6.36
N LYS A 83 -8.88 7.07 5.36
CA LYS A 83 -10.04 6.23 5.00
C LYS A 83 -9.64 4.87 4.44
N LEU A 84 -8.56 4.81 3.65
CA LEU A 84 -8.02 3.55 3.14
C LEU A 84 -7.41 2.70 4.27
N MET A 85 -6.64 3.32 5.16
CA MET A 85 -6.03 2.61 6.29
C MET A 85 -7.05 2.20 7.36
N GLU A 86 -8.09 2.99 7.61
CA GLU A 86 -9.21 2.62 8.49
C GLU A 86 -9.86 1.31 8.04
N LYS A 87 -10.02 1.11 6.73
CA LYS A 87 -10.57 -0.13 6.17
C LYS A 87 -9.58 -1.29 6.15
N GLY A 88 -8.31 -1.03 5.82
CA GLY A 88 -7.28 -2.08 5.67
C GLY A 88 -6.63 -2.53 6.98
N PHE A 89 -6.62 -1.63 7.97
CA PHE A 89 -5.99 -1.83 9.28
C PHE A 89 -6.99 -1.52 10.39
N ALA A 90 -8.22 -2.02 10.24
CA ALA A 90 -9.33 -1.78 11.17
C ALA A 90 -8.93 -2.07 12.63
N PHE A 91 -8.11 -3.09 12.84
CA PHE A 91 -7.49 -3.43 14.12
C PHE A 91 -6.66 -2.27 14.71
N ILE A 92 -5.68 -1.80 13.95
CA ILE A 92 -4.73 -0.75 14.36
C ILE A 92 -5.49 0.55 14.61
N TYR A 93 -6.42 0.87 13.71
CA TYR A 93 -7.26 2.05 13.85
C TYR A 93 -8.20 1.96 15.06
N SER A 94 -8.74 0.78 15.37
CA SER A 94 -9.60 0.59 16.54
C SER A 94 -8.82 0.77 17.84
N ILE A 95 -7.60 0.24 17.92
CA ILE A 95 -6.69 0.48 19.05
C ILE A 95 -6.39 1.98 19.19
N GLU A 96 -6.16 2.70 18.09
CA GLU A 96 -6.03 4.16 18.10
C GLU A 96 -7.23 4.84 18.74
N GLN A 97 -8.45 4.46 18.36
CA GLN A 97 -9.66 5.06 18.93
C GLN A 97 -9.79 4.75 20.42
N LEU A 98 -9.52 3.52 20.85
CA LEU A 98 -9.58 3.13 22.26
C LEU A 98 -8.58 3.92 23.12
N ILE A 99 -7.36 4.13 22.62
CA ILE A 99 -6.36 4.94 23.32
C ILE A 99 -6.78 6.42 23.34
N LYS A 100 -7.26 6.99 22.21
CA LYS A 100 -7.76 8.37 22.15
C LYS A 100 -8.93 8.63 23.09
N ASN A 101 -9.79 7.64 23.27
CA ASN A 101 -10.94 7.72 24.17
C ASN A 101 -10.57 7.48 25.65
N ASN A 102 -9.29 7.27 25.96
CA ASN A 102 -8.79 6.88 27.29
C ASN A 102 -9.37 5.55 27.80
N GLU A 103 -9.78 4.64 26.91
CA GLU A 103 -10.27 3.30 27.25
C GLU A 103 -9.13 2.27 27.45
N ILE A 104 -7.95 2.59 26.90
CA ILE A 104 -6.69 1.85 27.07
C ILE A 104 -5.59 2.87 27.34
N ASP A 105 -4.69 2.56 28.28
CA ASP A 105 -3.45 3.32 28.46
C ASP A 105 -2.46 2.95 27.36
N GLY A 106 -2.08 3.93 26.53
CA GLY A 106 -1.17 3.72 25.41
C GLY A 106 0.21 3.18 25.82
N LYS A 107 0.70 3.51 27.03
CA LYS A 107 1.97 2.97 27.55
C LYS A 107 1.86 1.52 27.98
N LEU A 108 0.76 1.18 28.65
CA LEU A 108 0.50 -0.19 29.06
C LEU A 108 0.35 -1.12 27.83
N PHE A 109 -0.22 -0.59 26.74
CA PHE A 109 -0.25 -1.26 25.43
C PHE A 109 1.15 -1.47 24.81
N ILE A 110 2.09 -0.55 25.05
CA ILE A 110 3.47 -0.70 24.55
C ILE A 110 4.26 -1.73 25.36
N GLU A 111 3.95 -1.88 26.64
CA GLU A 111 4.71 -2.68 27.59
C GLU A 111 4.17 -4.13 27.75
N ASP A 112 2.93 -4.43 27.35
CA ASP A 112 2.29 -5.72 27.55
C ASP A 112 1.36 -6.14 26.38
N GLU A 113 1.83 -7.09 25.57
CA GLU A 113 1.12 -7.63 24.41
C GLU A 113 -0.05 -8.55 24.78
N GLU A 114 -0.14 -9.09 26.01
CA GLU A 114 -1.27 -9.96 26.38
C GLU A 114 -2.56 -9.15 26.60
N ILE A 115 -2.45 -7.90 27.08
CA ILE A 115 -3.57 -6.96 27.22
C ILE A 115 -4.19 -6.62 25.86
N LEU A 116 -3.39 -6.69 24.80
CA LEU A 116 -3.82 -6.51 23.42
C LEU A 116 -4.81 -7.62 23.05
N PHE A 117 -4.42 -8.90 23.12
CA PHE A 117 -5.27 -10.02 22.71
C PHE A 117 -6.60 -10.11 23.47
N ASP A 118 -6.60 -9.85 24.78
CA ASP A 118 -7.79 -9.88 25.63
C ASP A 118 -8.85 -8.81 25.28
N LYS A 119 -8.42 -7.65 24.78
CA LYS A 119 -9.33 -6.57 24.33
C LYS A 119 -9.70 -6.68 22.85
N LEU A 120 -8.89 -7.39 22.06
CA LEU A 120 -9.12 -7.61 20.62
C LEU A 120 -10.26 -8.57 20.33
N ASP A 121 -10.49 -9.56 21.17
CA ASP A 121 -11.68 -10.42 21.08
C ASP A 121 -13.00 -9.63 21.17
N ARG A 122 -12.95 -8.37 21.65
CA ARG A 122 -14.11 -7.46 21.72
C ARG A 122 -14.25 -6.55 20.51
N VAL A 123 -13.17 -6.32 19.75
CA VAL A 123 -13.17 -5.51 18.54
C VAL A 123 -13.39 -6.47 17.38
N GLY A 124 -14.65 -6.82 17.12
CA GLY A 124 -15.05 -7.81 16.13
C GLY A 124 -14.20 -7.71 14.86
N GLN A 125 -13.44 -8.76 14.58
CA GLN A 125 -12.63 -8.85 13.38
C GLN A 125 -13.58 -8.95 12.19
N THR A 126 -13.74 -7.86 11.44
CA THR A 126 -14.36 -7.97 10.12
C THR A 126 -13.31 -8.54 9.19
N GLU A 127 -13.41 -9.83 8.84
CA GLU A 127 -12.60 -10.53 7.83
C GLU A 127 -12.71 -9.92 6.41
N SER A 128 -13.33 -8.76 6.25
CA SER A 128 -13.52 -8.14 4.94
C SER A 128 -12.20 -7.56 4.44
N ILE A 129 -11.62 -8.24 3.45
CA ILE A 129 -10.51 -7.74 2.63
C ILE A 129 -10.86 -6.33 2.15
N ASN A 130 -9.93 -5.38 2.33
CA ASN A 130 -10.14 -4.02 1.83
C ASN A 130 -10.16 -4.05 0.30
N PRO A 131 -11.30 -3.75 -0.35
CA PRO A 131 -11.45 -3.94 -1.80
C PRO A 131 -10.60 -2.97 -2.64
N TYR A 132 -9.95 -2.00 -1.99
CA TYR A 132 -9.06 -1.04 -2.62
C TYR A 132 -7.58 -1.38 -2.40
N LEU A 133 -7.23 -2.34 -1.52
CA LEU A 133 -5.85 -2.71 -1.23
C LEU A 133 -5.32 -3.59 -2.36
N TRP A 134 -4.27 -3.12 -3.03
CA TRP A 134 -3.57 -3.90 -4.02
C TRP A 134 -2.52 -4.73 -3.31
N GLU A 135 -2.83 -5.99 -3.03
CA GLU A 135 -1.99 -6.91 -2.26
C GLU A 135 -0.79 -7.43 -3.07
N ILE A 136 -0.03 -6.52 -3.71
CA ILE A 136 1.21 -6.86 -4.39
C ILE A 136 2.15 -7.44 -3.35
N ASP A 137 2.40 -8.74 -3.37
CA ASP A 137 3.37 -9.44 -2.53
C ASP A 137 3.37 -9.03 -1.05
N TYR A 138 2.67 -9.81 -0.23
CA TYR A 138 2.56 -9.57 1.20
C TYR A 138 3.93 -9.44 1.91
N MET A 139 4.90 -10.27 1.53
CA MET A 139 6.18 -10.33 2.22
C MET A 139 7.08 -9.14 1.86
N GLU A 140 7.08 -8.76 0.59
CA GLU A 140 7.99 -7.74 0.07
C GLU A 140 7.43 -6.31 0.12
N TYR A 141 6.12 -6.15 0.18
CA TYR A 141 5.45 -4.85 0.31
C TYR A 141 4.82 -4.66 1.68
N ILE A 142 3.80 -5.46 2.01
CA ILE A 142 2.91 -5.22 3.16
C ILE A 142 3.69 -5.32 4.48
N ASN A 143 4.47 -6.39 4.66
CA ASN A 143 5.36 -6.55 5.82
C ASN A 143 6.47 -5.49 5.90
N MET A 144 6.88 -4.99 4.72
CA MET A 144 7.87 -3.93 4.60
C MET A 144 7.27 -2.53 4.80
N GLY A 145 5.97 -2.44 5.12
CA GLY A 145 5.32 -1.17 5.46
C GLY A 145 4.92 -0.34 4.24
N TYR A 146 4.74 -0.96 3.07
CA TYR A 146 4.24 -0.32 1.86
C TYR A 146 2.88 -0.91 1.48
N TYR A 147 1.89 -0.03 1.34
CA TYR A 147 0.50 -0.40 1.14
C TYR A 147 -0.03 0.30 -0.11
N PRO A 148 0.01 -0.36 -1.27
CA PRO A 148 -0.55 0.19 -2.50
C PRO A 148 -2.07 0.01 -2.53
N PHE A 149 -2.78 1.03 -2.99
CA PHE A 149 -4.22 1.02 -3.16
C PHE A 149 -4.59 1.57 -4.54
N ILE A 150 -5.76 1.17 -5.03
CA ILE A 150 -6.36 1.71 -6.24
C ILE A 150 -7.77 2.18 -5.93
N VAL A 151 -8.07 3.40 -6.34
CA VAL A 151 -9.42 3.97 -6.24
C VAL A 151 -9.85 4.46 -7.62
N ASN A 152 -10.89 3.85 -8.17
CA ASN A 152 -11.40 4.20 -9.50
C ASN A 152 -12.56 5.19 -9.41
N SER A 153 -12.63 6.10 -10.39
CA SER A 153 -13.74 7.02 -10.58
C SER A 153 -14.59 6.63 -11.77
N SER A 154 -15.90 6.90 -11.69
CA SER A 154 -16.83 6.77 -12.82
C SER A 154 -16.46 7.66 -14.02
N LYS A 155 -15.55 8.61 -13.84
CA LYS A 155 -15.06 9.53 -14.88
C LYS A 155 -13.90 8.98 -15.73
N GLY A 156 -13.53 7.71 -15.56
CA GLY A 156 -12.45 7.07 -16.34
C GLY A 156 -11.04 7.42 -15.84
N PHE A 157 -10.90 7.72 -14.55
CA PHE A 157 -9.62 7.96 -13.89
C PHE A 157 -9.45 7.03 -12.69
N SER A 158 -8.20 6.64 -12.43
CA SER A 158 -7.80 5.83 -11.30
C SER A 158 -6.73 6.57 -10.50
N LYS A 159 -6.89 6.57 -9.17
CA LYS A 159 -5.84 6.99 -8.23
C LYS A 159 -5.06 5.75 -7.83
N VAL A 160 -3.77 5.73 -8.14
CA VAL A 160 -2.83 4.78 -7.52
C VAL A 160 -2.24 5.47 -6.30
N VAL A 161 -2.49 4.90 -5.12
CA VAL A 161 -2.12 5.47 -3.83
C VAL A 161 -1.12 4.54 -3.16
N ILE A 162 0.02 5.06 -2.73
CA ILE A 162 0.99 4.30 -1.93
C ILE A 162 1.07 4.95 -0.58
N ILE A 163 0.62 4.22 0.44
CA ILE A 163 0.77 4.59 1.85
C ILE A 163 1.99 3.84 2.36
N PHE A 164 2.91 4.52 3.02
CA PHE A 164 4.14 3.89 3.49
C PHE A 164 4.57 4.41 4.85
N ASN A 165 5.21 3.54 5.63
CA ASN A 165 5.83 3.94 6.89
C ASN A 165 7.20 4.59 6.60
N LYS A 166 7.33 5.88 6.92
CA LYS A 166 8.55 6.70 6.67
C LYS A 166 9.74 6.27 7.50
N ARG A 167 9.52 5.56 8.60
CA ARG A 167 10.52 5.23 9.62
C ARG A 167 10.69 3.72 9.81
N ARG A 168 10.16 2.90 8.90
CA ARG A 168 10.22 1.44 9.02
C ARG A 168 11.69 1.00 9.15
N ASN A 169 12.03 0.34 10.25
CA ASN A 169 13.28 -0.41 10.35
C ASN A 169 12.99 -1.86 9.95
N TYR A 170 13.62 -2.31 8.86
CA TYR A 170 13.39 -3.63 8.27
C TYR A 170 13.97 -4.78 9.09
N ASP A 171 14.83 -4.48 10.07
CA ASP A 171 15.45 -5.47 10.96
C ASP A 171 14.53 -5.88 12.14
N ILE A 172 13.35 -5.30 12.24
CA ILE A 172 12.43 -5.44 13.39
C ILE A 172 11.03 -5.82 12.89
N ASP A 173 10.32 -6.70 13.64
CA ASP A 173 8.91 -7.03 13.34
C ASP A 173 8.07 -5.74 13.22
N TYR A 174 7.04 -5.73 12.37
CA TYR A 174 6.15 -4.58 12.20
C TYR A 174 5.54 -4.11 13.51
N ILE A 175 5.18 -5.05 14.40
CA ILE A 175 4.64 -4.73 15.72
C ILE A 175 5.75 -4.12 16.58
N GLU A 176 6.91 -4.77 16.67
CA GLU A 176 8.05 -4.31 17.48
C GLU A 176 8.61 -2.95 17.03
N ASP A 177 8.76 -2.73 15.72
CA ASP A 177 9.25 -1.47 15.13
C ASP A 177 8.32 -0.31 15.47
N ARG A 178 7.01 -0.57 15.43
CA ARG A 178 5.98 0.40 15.78
C ARG A 178 5.94 0.71 17.28
N LEU A 179 6.20 -0.28 18.14
CA LEU A 179 6.22 -0.10 19.60
C LEU A 179 7.53 0.56 20.05
N LEU A 180 8.67 0.28 19.43
CA LEU A 180 9.95 0.90 19.76
C LEU A 180 10.01 2.39 19.41
N PHE A 181 9.35 2.82 18.33
CA PHE A 181 9.28 4.26 18.03
C PHE A 181 8.26 5.03 18.86
N SER A 182 7.47 4.35 19.70
CA SER A 182 6.57 5.01 20.64
C SER A 182 7.31 5.82 21.72
N GLU A 183 8.58 5.53 21.98
CA GLU A 183 9.44 6.32 22.88
C GLU A 183 9.71 7.74 22.33
N TYR A 184 9.53 7.94 21.02
CA TYR A 184 9.64 9.24 20.35
C TYR A 184 8.29 9.95 20.16
N LEU A 185 7.17 9.31 20.51
CA LEU A 185 5.87 9.97 20.51
C LEU A 185 5.84 10.96 21.68
N PRO A 186 5.54 12.24 21.44
CA PRO A 186 5.12 13.12 22.52
C PRO A 186 3.95 12.43 23.24
N LYS A 187 3.98 12.37 24.57
CA LYS A 187 2.98 11.70 25.43
C LYS A 187 1.52 12.08 25.11
N ASP A 188 1.31 13.17 24.37
CA ASP A 188 0.02 13.77 24.06
C ASP A 188 -0.40 13.68 22.57
N ASN A 189 0.39 13.06 21.68
CA ASN A 189 0.09 13.03 20.24
C ASN A 189 -0.03 11.59 19.71
N ILE A 190 -1.16 10.95 20.03
CA ILE A 190 -1.51 9.57 19.64
C ILE A 190 -2.12 9.58 18.24
N GLY A 191 -1.43 10.18 17.27
CA GLY A 191 -1.84 10.12 15.87
C GLY A 191 -1.25 8.87 15.23
N PHE A 192 -1.88 7.70 15.39
CA PHE A 192 -1.34 6.48 14.77
C PHE A 192 -1.23 6.61 13.25
N PHE A 193 -2.11 7.39 12.63
CA PHE A 193 -1.93 7.94 11.30
C PHE A 193 -1.59 9.44 11.37
N ASP A 194 -0.40 9.78 11.87
CA ASP A 194 0.18 11.13 11.83
C ASP A 194 1.14 11.30 10.62
N ASN A 195 1.60 12.52 10.40
CA ASN A 195 2.47 12.84 9.27
C ASN A 195 3.93 12.47 9.54
N ASP A 196 4.30 12.16 10.78
CA ASP A 196 5.67 11.88 11.18
C ASP A 196 6.04 10.42 10.91
N PHE A 197 5.06 9.53 10.97
CA PHE A 197 5.20 8.10 10.68
C PHE A 197 4.70 7.72 9.28
N TRP A 198 3.60 8.31 8.80
CA TRP A 198 2.98 7.88 7.55
C TRP A 198 3.20 8.86 6.40
N GLY A 199 3.72 8.32 5.30
CA GLY A 199 3.78 8.95 4.00
C GLY A 199 2.64 8.49 3.11
N VAL A 200 2.21 9.37 2.21
CA VAL A 200 1.30 9.03 1.13
C VAL A 200 1.82 9.64 -0.17
N LYS A 201 1.81 8.85 -1.24
CA LYS A 201 2.08 9.29 -2.60
C LYS A 201 0.93 8.86 -3.49
N ILE A 202 0.49 9.75 -4.37
CA ILE A 202 -0.69 9.52 -5.20
C ILE A 202 -0.37 9.92 -6.63
N SER A 203 -0.68 9.03 -7.56
CA SER A 203 -0.77 9.33 -8.98
C SER A 203 -2.22 9.27 -9.42
N CYS A 204 -2.62 10.21 -10.27
CA CYS A 204 -3.90 10.16 -10.96
C CYS A 204 -3.62 9.86 -12.43
N ILE A 205 -4.18 8.76 -12.93
CA ILE A 205 -3.95 8.26 -14.29
C ILE A 205 -5.30 7.91 -14.92
N LYS A 206 -5.41 7.93 -16.25
CA LYS A 206 -6.60 7.39 -16.92
C LYS A 206 -6.71 5.90 -16.64
N THR A 207 -7.92 5.42 -16.40
CA THR A 207 -8.15 4.00 -16.06
C THR A 207 -7.68 3.08 -17.18
N ASP A 208 -7.88 3.46 -18.44
CA ASP A 208 -7.40 2.68 -19.60
C ASP A 208 -5.87 2.60 -19.66
N ASP A 209 -5.16 3.67 -19.30
CA ASP A 209 -3.69 3.68 -19.27
C ASP A 209 -3.17 2.77 -18.13
N LEU A 210 -3.83 2.78 -16.97
CA LEU A 210 -3.54 1.84 -15.88
C LEU A 210 -3.75 0.40 -16.35
N HIS A 211 -4.90 0.07 -16.93
CA HIS A 211 -5.16 -1.28 -17.47
C HIS A 211 -4.13 -1.71 -18.51
N LEU A 212 -3.66 -0.80 -19.36
CA LEU A 212 -2.61 -1.09 -20.33
C LEU A 212 -1.28 -1.43 -19.64
N ILE A 213 -0.89 -0.68 -18.61
CA ILE A 213 0.31 -0.97 -17.81
C ILE A 213 0.18 -2.36 -17.18
N ILE A 214 -0.93 -2.64 -16.49
CA ILE A 214 -1.19 -3.92 -15.83
C ILE A 214 -1.17 -5.09 -16.82
N SER A 215 -1.85 -4.95 -17.97
CA SER A 215 -1.91 -5.98 -18.99
C SER A 215 -0.54 -6.31 -19.58
N LYS A 216 0.33 -5.30 -19.73
CA LYS A 216 1.71 -5.51 -20.19
C LYS A 216 2.55 -6.23 -19.14
N ILE A 217 2.41 -5.88 -17.85
CA ILE A 217 3.08 -6.60 -16.75
C ILE A 217 2.61 -8.06 -16.70
N TYR A 218 1.29 -8.29 -16.72
CA TYR A 218 0.71 -9.62 -16.74
C TYR A 218 1.22 -10.44 -17.92
N SER A 219 1.19 -9.89 -19.13
CA SER A 219 1.68 -10.57 -20.33
C SER A 219 3.17 -10.88 -20.26
N LEU A 220 3.99 -10.06 -19.60
CA LEU A 220 5.39 -10.34 -19.38
C LEU A 220 5.55 -11.51 -18.41
N LEU A 221 4.93 -11.43 -17.22
CA LEU A 221 5.02 -12.48 -16.20
C LEU A 221 4.53 -13.82 -16.73
N ASN A 222 3.42 -13.83 -17.49
CA ASN A 222 2.83 -15.06 -18.05
C ASN A 222 3.77 -15.82 -19.01
N GLN A 223 4.75 -15.15 -19.62
CA GLN A 223 5.77 -15.82 -20.44
C GLN A 223 6.67 -16.73 -19.60
N PHE A 224 6.83 -16.44 -18.30
CA PHE A 224 7.72 -17.18 -17.38
C PHE A 224 6.98 -18.12 -16.43
N VAL A 225 5.65 -18.19 -16.53
CA VAL A 225 4.82 -19.11 -15.73
C VAL A 225 4.50 -20.40 -16.49
N ASN A 226 4.54 -20.36 -17.83
CA ASN A 226 4.19 -21.49 -18.69
C ASN A 226 5.42 -22.15 -19.37
N ASP A 227 6.63 -21.72 -19.01
CA ASP A 227 7.92 -22.32 -19.41
C ASP A 227 8.37 -23.36 -18.37
#